data_AF-A0A7S1X1U0-F1
#
_entry.id   AF-A0A7S1X1U0-F1
#
_cell.length_a   1.000
_cell.length_b   1.000
_cell.length_c   1.000
_cell.angle_alpha   90.00
_cell.angle_beta   90.00
_cell.angle_gamma   90.00
#
_symmetry.space_group_name_H-M   'P 1'
#
loop_
_entity.id
_entity.type
_entity.pdbx_description
1 polymer ?
#
loop_
_entity_poly.entity_id
_entity_poly.type
_entity_poly.pdbx_seq_one_letter_code
_entity_poly.pdbx_strand_id
1 'polypeptide(L)'
;ATAALPLGRPPRQPPTGAPPPPAINPQDVALPQDSLPADSLVPQFLGHFGVPDNADKLAYDPHQRLLAVSCTDGRVKVYGGEGAEVLFCSPSHTSTRQLLFLPHRLAVLRIAEDGLVEAFSLIAPYQRTAALHDLADTDPPHCAVSLPMEDSQDVI
;
A
#
# COMPACT_ATOMS: atom_id res chain seq x y z
N ALA A 1 -50.07 48.07 -45.24
CA ALA A 1 -48.63 47.88 -45.52
C ALA A 1 -48.18 46.66 -44.74
N THR A 2 -48.04 45.50 -45.42
CA THR A 2 -47.60 44.25 -44.80
C THR A 2 -46.18 43.97 -45.30
N ALA A 3 -45.21 43.91 -44.39
CA ALA A 3 -43.81 43.71 -44.72
C ALA A 3 -43.50 42.21 -44.76
N ALA A 4 -43.20 41.69 -45.95
CA ALA A 4 -42.73 40.32 -46.14
C ALA A 4 -41.25 40.22 -45.74
N LEU A 5 -40.93 39.36 -44.77
CA LEU A 5 -39.56 39.01 -44.38
C LEU A 5 -38.86 38.24 -45.51
N PRO A 6 -37.57 38.50 -45.80
CA PRO A 6 -36.85 37.77 -46.83
C PRO A 6 -36.49 36.35 -46.35
N LEU A 7 -36.74 35.39 -47.24
CA LEU A 7 -36.44 33.97 -47.11
C LEU A 7 -34.94 33.74 -46.83
N GLY A 8 -34.60 33.02 -45.77
CA GLY A 8 -33.22 32.73 -45.38
C GLY A 8 -32.44 31.97 -46.46
N ARG A 9 -31.15 32.30 -46.62
CA ARG A 9 -30.23 31.55 -47.51
C ARG A 9 -30.10 30.09 -47.05
N PRO A 10 -30.06 29.11 -47.98
CA PRO A 10 -29.79 27.73 -47.62
C PRO A 10 -28.37 27.61 -47.02
N PRO A 11 -28.13 26.63 -46.13
CA PRO A 11 -26.83 26.40 -45.54
C PRO A 11 -25.81 26.04 -46.63
N ARG A 12 -24.60 26.64 -46.56
CA ARG A 12 -23.49 26.28 -47.44
C ARG A 12 -23.14 24.81 -47.20
N GLN A 13 -23.28 23.96 -48.22
CA GLN A 13 -22.67 22.64 -48.19
C GLN A 13 -21.14 22.81 -48.11
N PRO A 14 -20.44 22.08 -47.22
CA PRO A 14 -18.99 22.10 -47.18
C PRO A 14 -18.44 21.57 -48.52
N PRO A 15 -17.28 22.06 -48.98
CA PRO A 15 -16.70 21.62 -50.25
C PRO A 15 -16.44 20.11 -50.22
N THR A 16 -17.16 19.37 -51.06
CA THR A 16 -16.93 17.96 -51.37
C THR A 16 -15.60 17.84 -52.09
N GLY A 17 -14.51 17.60 -51.35
CA GLY A 17 -13.20 17.37 -51.96
C GLY A 17 -11.96 17.67 -51.11
N ALA A 18 -12.10 18.10 -49.85
CA ALA A 18 -10.93 18.15 -48.98
C ALA A 18 -10.56 16.71 -48.54
N PRO A 19 -9.31 16.25 -48.75
CA PRO A 19 -8.86 14.99 -48.16
C PRO A 19 -9.00 15.10 -46.63
N PRO A 20 -9.38 14.00 -45.94
CA PRO A 20 -9.43 14.03 -44.48
C PRO A 20 -8.05 14.47 -43.95
N PRO A 21 -8.01 15.27 -42.86
CA PRO A 21 -6.73 15.56 -42.21
C PRO A 21 -6.02 14.24 -41.94
N PRO A 22 -4.70 14.15 -42.14
CA PRO A 22 -3.98 12.91 -41.88
C PRO A 22 -4.33 12.47 -40.47
N ALA A 23 -4.83 11.24 -40.34
CA ALA A 23 -5.05 10.63 -39.04
C ALA A 23 -3.68 10.56 -38.37
N ILE A 24 -3.41 11.48 -37.45
CA ILE A 24 -2.22 11.41 -36.60
C ILE A 24 -2.46 10.17 -35.75
N ASN A 25 -1.77 9.10 -36.11
CA ASN A 25 -1.77 7.90 -35.30
C ASN A 25 -1.20 8.31 -33.94
N PRO A 26 -1.87 8.04 -32.80
CA PRO A 26 -1.34 8.37 -31.48
C PRO A 26 0.05 7.77 -31.21
N GLN A 27 0.46 6.81 -32.04
CA GLN A 27 1.73 6.09 -32.00
C GLN A 27 2.86 6.77 -32.81
N ASP A 28 2.56 7.78 -33.64
CA ASP A 28 3.55 8.50 -34.47
C ASP A 28 4.05 9.81 -33.82
N VAL A 29 3.62 10.10 -32.58
CA VAL A 29 4.17 11.22 -31.82
C VAL A 29 5.54 10.78 -31.29
N ALA A 30 6.58 11.12 -32.06
CA ALA A 30 7.96 10.99 -31.61
C ALA A 30 8.11 11.71 -30.27
N LEU A 31 8.45 10.95 -29.23
CA LEU A 31 8.64 11.51 -27.89
C LEU A 31 9.79 12.54 -27.95
N PRO A 32 9.67 13.68 -27.23
CA PRO A 32 10.78 14.63 -27.08
C PRO A 32 12.08 13.92 -26.70
N GLN A 33 13.23 14.41 -27.17
CA GLN A 33 14.53 13.75 -26.99
C GLN A 33 14.90 13.48 -25.51
N ASP A 34 14.31 14.22 -24.57
CA ASP A 34 14.50 14.07 -23.12
C ASP A 34 13.45 13.15 -22.45
N SER A 35 12.69 12.39 -23.23
CA SER A 35 11.65 11.50 -22.69
C SER A 35 12.22 10.13 -22.37
N LEU A 36 12.06 9.69 -21.12
CA LEU A 36 12.36 8.31 -20.73
C LEU A 36 11.29 7.38 -21.32
N PRO A 37 11.67 6.32 -22.06
CA PRO A 37 10.72 5.33 -22.52
C PRO A 37 10.11 4.59 -21.32
N ALA A 38 8.82 4.29 -21.36
CA ALA A 38 8.12 3.63 -20.25
C ALA A 38 8.79 2.32 -19.82
N ASP A 39 9.37 1.58 -20.79
CA ASP A 39 10.10 0.33 -20.55
C ASP A 39 11.43 0.51 -19.81
N SER A 40 11.94 1.74 -19.70
CA SER A 40 13.17 2.06 -18.94
C SER A 40 12.91 2.33 -17.46
N LEU A 41 11.65 2.40 -17.03
CA LEU A 41 11.28 2.59 -15.63
C LEU A 41 10.86 1.24 -15.03
N VAL A 42 11.62 0.76 -14.05
CA VAL A 42 11.26 -0.41 -13.24
C VAL A 42 10.87 0.09 -11.86
N PRO A 43 9.60 0.48 -11.62
CA PRO A 43 9.17 0.90 -10.30
C PRO A 43 9.33 -0.27 -9.32
N GLN A 44 9.95 0.02 -8.18
CA GLN A 44 10.09 -0.94 -7.08
C GLN A 44 9.34 -0.43 -5.87
N PHE A 45 8.66 -1.34 -5.18
CA PHE A 45 8.02 -1.04 -3.91
C PHE A 45 9.09 -0.91 -2.83
N LEU A 46 9.34 0.32 -2.35
CA LEU A 46 10.34 0.58 -1.31
C LEU A 46 9.78 0.40 0.11
N GLY A 47 8.46 0.56 0.29
CA GLY A 47 7.81 0.45 1.59
C GLY A 47 6.56 1.33 1.73
N HIS A 48 5.87 1.19 2.86
CA HIS A 48 4.75 2.03 3.27
C HIS A 48 5.14 2.88 4.48
N PHE A 49 5.14 4.20 4.33
CA PHE A 49 5.39 5.15 5.42
C PHE A 49 4.09 5.57 6.10
N GLY A 50 4.18 5.82 7.41
CA GLY A 50 3.05 6.28 8.21
C GLY A 50 2.03 5.18 8.53
N VAL A 51 0.87 5.65 8.99
CA VAL A 51 -0.24 4.79 9.43
C VAL A 51 -1.06 4.36 8.20
N PRO A 52 -1.33 3.05 8.03
CA PRO A 52 -2.18 2.56 6.95
C PRO A 52 -3.56 3.23 6.96
N ASP A 53 -4.09 3.55 5.78
CA ASP A 53 -5.42 4.13 5.60
C ASP A 53 -6.54 3.18 6.07
N ASN A 54 -6.26 1.89 6.06
CA ASN A 54 -7.15 0.81 6.50
C ASN A 54 -6.86 0.32 7.93
N ALA A 55 -6.24 1.14 8.77
CA ALA A 55 -6.02 0.82 10.18
C ALA A 55 -7.35 0.60 10.93
N ASP A 56 -7.43 -0.47 11.74
CA ASP A 56 -8.68 -0.91 12.37
C ASP A 56 -8.62 -1.05 13.91
N LYS A 57 -7.51 -1.50 14.48
CA LYS A 57 -7.25 -1.55 15.93
C LYS A 57 -5.83 -1.10 16.22
N LEU A 58 -5.62 -0.71 17.47
CA LEU A 58 -4.32 -0.35 17.99
C LEU A 58 -4.12 -0.93 19.39
N ALA A 59 -2.87 -1.17 19.75
CA ALA A 59 -2.43 -1.51 21.10
C ALA A 59 -1.19 -0.68 21.41
N TYR A 60 -1.04 -0.26 22.67
CA TYR A 60 0.12 0.51 23.12
C TYR A 60 0.71 -0.13 24.37
N ASP A 61 2.02 -0.36 24.37
CA ASP A 61 2.78 -0.74 25.56
C ASP A 61 3.56 0.49 26.08
N PRO A 62 3.16 1.08 27.22
CA PRO A 62 3.85 2.23 27.80
C PRO A 62 5.24 1.91 28.35
N HIS A 63 5.52 0.65 28.74
CA HIS A 63 6.81 0.27 29.29
C HIS A 63 7.88 0.21 28.20
N GLN A 64 7.52 -0.38 27.05
CA GLN A 64 8.43 -0.54 25.91
C GLN A 64 8.30 0.60 24.89
N ARG A 65 7.31 1.49 25.07
CA ARG A 65 6.97 2.58 24.14
C ARG A 65 6.71 2.06 22.73
N LEU A 66 5.95 0.97 22.64
CA LEU A 66 5.59 0.32 21.39
C LEU A 66 4.12 0.58 21.06
N LEU A 67 3.85 0.90 19.80
CA LEU A 67 2.51 1.06 19.24
C LEU A 67 2.30 0.01 18.15
N ALA A 68 1.41 -0.94 18.38
CA ALA A 68 0.94 -1.85 17.35
C ALA A 68 -0.33 -1.28 16.70
N VAL A 69 -0.40 -1.31 15.38
CA VAL A 69 -1.55 -0.91 14.57
C VAL A 69 -1.88 -2.05 13.63
N SER A 70 -3.07 -2.59 13.74
CA SER A 70 -3.58 -3.58 12.80
C SER A 70 -4.39 -2.92 11.68
N CYS A 71 -4.50 -3.64 10.58
CA CYS A 71 -5.24 -3.24 9.39
C CYS A 71 -6.39 -4.21 9.12
N THR A 72 -7.40 -3.75 8.39
CA THR A 72 -8.54 -4.59 7.99
C THR A 72 -8.16 -5.78 7.10
N ASP A 73 -6.97 -5.75 6.50
CA ASP A 73 -6.41 -6.80 5.65
C ASP A 73 -5.52 -7.82 6.40
N GLY A 74 -5.52 -7.77 7.73
CA GLY A 74 -4.77 -8.69 8.59
C GLY A 74 -3.29 -8.36 8.77
N ARG A 75 -2.82 -7.21 8.27
CA ARG A 75 -1.48 -6.71 8.59
C ARG A 75 -1.42 -6.08 9.98
N VAL A 76 -0.27 -6.20 10.64
CA VAL A 76 0.03 -5.52 11.91
C VAL A 76 1.37 -4.81 11.79
N LYS A 77 1.37 -3.48 11.83
CA LYS A 77 2.58 -2.66 11.93
C LYS A 77 2.85 -2.33 13.39
N VAL A 78 4.05 -2.60 13.87
CA VAL A 78 4.52 -2.20 15.19
C VAL A 78 5.54 -1.08 15.02
N TYR A 79 5.32 0.02 15.71
CA TYR A 79 6.19 1.18 15.78
C TYR A 79 6.82 1.26 17.16
N GLY A 80 8.11 1.54 17.23
CA GLY A 80 8.84 1.79 18.46
C GLY A 80 9.56 3.14 18.48
N GLY A 81 10.39 3.32 19.49
CA GLY A 81 11.31 4.46 19.57
C GLY A 81 12.36 4.42 18.46
N GLU A 82 12.95 5.58 18.16
CA GLU A 82 14.08 5.73 17.22
C GLU A 82 13.80 5.24 15.79
N GLY A 83 12.54 5.29 15.36
CA GLY A 83 12.13 4.89 14.00
C GLY A 83 12.07 3.38 13.80
N ALA A 84 12.19 2.57 14.85
CA ALA A 84 12.03 1.14 14.76
C ALA A 84 10.61 0.78 14.28
N GLU A 85 10.52 0.01 13.19
CA GLU A 85 9.25 -0.49 12.69
C GLU A 85 9.35 -1.96 12.29
N VAL A 86 8.25 -2.68 12.48
CA VAL A 86 8.11 -4.08 12.07
C VAL A 86 6.72 -4.31 11.49
N LEU A 87 6.65 -5.05 10.38
CA LEU A 87 5.40 -5.45 9.76
C LEU A 87 5.20 -6.97 9.90
N PHE A 88 4.03 -7.35 10.40
CA PHE A 88 3.54 -8.71 10.37
C PHE A 88 2.39 -8.83 9.38
N CYS A 89 2.35 -9.94 8.65
CA CYS A 89 1.28 -10.26 7.73
C CYS A 89 0.60 -11.54 8.21
N SER A 90 -0.68 -11.46 8.53
CA SER A 90 -1.47 -12.66 8.80
C SER A 90 -1.85 -13.37 7.50
N PRO A 91 -1.86 -14.72 7.46
CA PRO A 91 -2.48 -15.47 6.37
C PRO A 91 -3.99 -15.23 6.25
N SER A 92 -4.67 -14.79 7.31
CA SER A 92 -6.13 -14.80 7.35
C SER A 92 -6.80 -13.61 6.66
N HIS A 93 -6.03 -12.61 6.19
CA HIS A 93 -6.49 -11.42 5.44
C HIS A 93 -7.78 -10.74 5.95
N THR A 94 -8.10 -10.94 7.22
CA THR A 94 -9.35 -10.54 7.85
C THR A 94 -9.11 -9.39 8.81
N SER A 95 -10.13 -8.62 9.15
CA SER A 95 -10.01 -7.55 10.15
C SER A 95 -9.69 -8.10 11.54
N THR A 96 -9.05 -7.26 12.34
CA THR A 96 -8.67 -7.55 13.71
C THR A 96 -9.80 -7.22 14.68
N ARG A 97 -10.24 -8.25 15.38
CA ARG A 97 -11.20 -8.13 16.47
C ARG A 97 -10.55 -7.57 17.73
N GLN A 98 -9.37 -8.08 18.08
CA GLN A 98 -8.62 -7.64 19.25
C GLN A 98 -7.12 -7.66 19.00
N LEU A 99 -6.43 -6.61 19.46
CA LEU A 99 -4.98 -6.46 19.38
C LEU A 99 -4.44 -6.07 20.76
N LEU A 100 -3.42 -6.77 21.25
CA LEU A 100 -2.89 -6.58 22.60
C LEU A 100 -1.37 -6.81 22.63
N PHE A 101 -0.67 -6.06 23.46
CA PHE A 101 0.68 -6.45 23.89
C PHE A 101 0.58 -7.44 25.05
N LEU A 102 1.40 -8.48 25.00
CA LEU A 102 1.52 -9.40 26.13
C LEU A 102 2.45 -8.77 27.18
N PRO A 103 1.99 -8.52 28.43
CA PRO A 103 2.82 -7.89 29.43
C PRO A 103 4.07 -8.73 29.72
N HIS A 104 5.22 -8.07 29.81
CA HIS A 104 6.53 -8.69 30.05
C HIS A 104 6.98 -9.71 28.98
N ARG A 105 6.28 -9.77 27.85
CA ARG A 105 6.63 -10.59 26.70
C ARG A 105 6.75 -9.62 25.53
N LEU A 106 7.91 -9.56 24.91
CA LEU A 106 8.10 -8.82 23.65
C LEU A 106 7.27 -9.52 22.56
N ALA A 107 5.95 -9.35 22.56
CA ALA A 107 5.03 -10.05 21.68
C ALA A 107 3.69 -9.31 21.58
N VAL A 108 3.09 -9.40 20.38
CA VAL A 108 1.77 -8.86 20.07
C VAL A 108 0.80 -10.02 19.83
N LEU A 109 -0.34 -10.01 20.50
CA LEU A 109 -1.43 -10.95 20.30
C LEU A 109 -2.48 -10.29 19.40
N ARG A 110 -2.85 -10.98 18.33
CA ARG A 110 -3.96 -10.62 17.44
C ARG A 110 -5.03 -11.70 17.48
N ILE A 111 -6.28 -11.28 17.55
CA ILE A 111 -7.45 -12.12 17.35
C ILE A 111 -8.19 -11.56 16.14
N ALA A 112 -8.28 -12.35 15.07
CA ALA A 112 -9.01 -12.00 13.86
C ALA A 112 -10.52 -12.24 14.02
N GLU A 113 -11.33 -11.62 13.16
CA GLU A 113 -12.80 -11.80 13.18
C GLU A 113 -13.23 -13.24 12.84
N ASP A 114 -12.40 -13.99 12.10
CA ASP A 114 -12.60 -15.42 11.82
C ASP A 114 -12.32 -16.33 13.03
N GLY A 115 -11.85 -15.76 14.15
CA GLY A 115 -11.48 -16.46 15.37
C GLY A 115 -10.04 -16.97 15.40
N LEU A 116 -9.23 -16.71 14.36
CA LEU A 116 -7.81 -17.06 14.38
C LEU A 116 -7.07 -16.21 15.42
N VAL A 117 -6.32 -16.88 16.28
CA VAL A 117 -5.48 -16.26 17.31
C VAL A 117 -4.03 -16.41 16.92
N GLU A 118 -3.33 -15.29 16.82
CA GLU A 118 -1.94 -15.22 16.39
C GLU A 118 -1.11 -14.48 17.42
N ALA A 119 0.02 -15.08 17.79
CA ALA A 119 1.04 -14.43 18.60
C ALA A 119 2.25 -14.11 17.72
N PHE A 120 2.59 -12.82 17.66
CA PHE A 120 3.74 -12.31 16.93
C PHE A 120 4.86 -11.99 17.91
N SER A 121 5.96 -12.74 17.83
CA SER A 121 7.16 -12.48 18.65
C SER A 121 7.87 -11.22 18.19
N LEU A 122 8.30 -10.38 19.14
CA LEU A 122 9.12 -9.20 18.91
C LEU A 122 10.63 -9.41 19.12
N ILE A 123 11.09 -10.67 19.19
CA ILE A 123 12.48 -11.05 19.45
C ILE A 123 13.07 -11.76 18.22
N ALA A 124 14.31 -11.41 17.87
CA ALA A 124 15.06 -12.01 16.76
C ALA A 124 15.48 -13.48 17.01
N PRO A 125 15.68 -14.32 15.97
CA PRO A 125 15.48 -14.03 14.55
C PRO A 125 14.00 -14.18 14.23
N TYR A 126 13.38 -13.06 13.89
CA TYR A 126 11.95 -12.96 13.67
C TYR A 126 11.54 -13.81 12.46
N GLN A 127 10.68 -14.79 12.68
CA GLN A 127 9.48 -15.08 11.86
C GLN A 127 8.80 -16.31 12.47
N ARG A 128 7.73 -16.12 13.24
CA ARG A 128 6.72 -17.17 13.39
C ARG A 128 5.37 -16.59 13.77
N THR A 129 4.43 -16.70 12.84
CA THR A 129 3.00 -16.77 13.16
C THR A 129 2.79 -18.16 13.72
N ALA A 130 2.66 -18.31 15.04
CA ALA A 130 2.15 -19.55 15.60
C ALA A 130 0.63 -19.38 15.75
N ALA A 131 -0.15 -19.96 14.84
CA ALA A 131 -1.52 -20.28 15.18
C ALA A 131 -1.47 -21.30 16.32
N LEU A 132 -2.22 -21.08 17.41
CA LEU A 132 -2.21 -21.97 18.58
C LEU A 132 -2.60 -23.43 18.26
N HIS A 133 -3.10 -23.69 17.04
CA HIS A 133 -3.53 -25.00 16.56
C HIS A 133 -2.48 -25.71 15.68
N ASP A 134 -1.40 -25.04 15.25
CA ASP A 134 -0.58 -25.47 14.11
C ASP A 134 0.92 -25.50 14.44
N LEU A 135 1.29 -26.38 15.37
CA LEU A 135 2.69 -26.70 15.69
C LEU A 135 3.28 -27.81 14.78
N ALA A 136 2.53 -28.25 13.77
CA ALA A 136 2.96 -29.28 12.84
C ALA A 136 3.22 -28.66 11.46
N ASP A 137 4.49 -28.33 11.23
CA ASP A 137 5.15 -28.43 9.92
C ASP A 137 4.56 -27.60 8.76
N THR A 138 5.18 -26.46 8.39
CA THR A 138 5.59 -26.07 7.02
C THR A 138 6.26 -24.67 7.06
N ASP A 139 7.31 -24.47 6.24
CA ASP A 139 7.98 -23.18 5.96
C ASP A 139 7.03 -22.09 5.41
N PRO A 140 7.12 -20.82 5.87
CA PRO A 140 6.37 -19.71 5.30
C PRO A 140 7.20 -18.79 4.36
N PRO A 141 6.55 -18.14 3.37
CA PRO A 141 7.19 -17.19 2.47
C PRO A 141 7.40 -15.82 3.12
N HIS A 142 8.56 -15.25 2.79
CA HIS A 142 9.07 -13.96 3.21
C HIS A 142 8.12 -12.79 2.89
N CYS A 143 7.96 -11.89 3.86
CA CYS A 143 7.79 -10.44 3.66
C CYS A 143 8.09 -9.75 4.99
N ALA A 144 9.38 -9.63 5.34
CA ALA A 144 9.86 -8.71 6.35
C ALA A 144 10.61 -7.60 5.62
N VAL A 145 10.01 -6.42 5.53
CA VAL A 145 10.73 -5.19 5.17
C VAL A 145 11.18 -4.59 6.50
N SER A 146 12.42 -4.89 6.88
CA SER A 146 13.11 -4.17 7.96
C SER A 146 13.88 -3.03 7.29
N LEU A 147 13.51 -1.77 7.55
CA LEU A 147 14.40 -0.66 7.25
C LEU A 147 15.61 -0.76 8.20
N PRO A 148 16.85 -0.53 7.71
CA PRO A 148 18.03 -0.61 8.56
C PRO A 148 17.96 0.46 9.64
N MET A 149 18.07 0.05 10.91
CA MET A 149 18.55 0.95 11.95
C MET A 149 19.98 1.34 11.59
N GLU A 150 20.20 2.60 11.25
CA GLU A 150 21.55 3.13 11.14
C GLU A 150 22.20 3.11 12.52
N ASP A 151 23.36 2.47 12.58
CA ASP A 151 24.21 2.35 13.75
C ASP A 151 24.59 3.76 14.22
N SER A 152 23.93 4.24 15.29
CA SER A 152 24.33 5.46 15.97
C SER A 152 25.57 5.16 16.83
N GLN A 153 26.72 5.00 16.18
CA GLN A 153 28.02 5.15 16.81
C GLN A 153 28.35 6.63 16.98
N ASP A 154 28.64 7.00 18.24
CA ASP A 154 29.40 8.16 18.71
C ASP A 154 28.94 9.58 18.31
N VAL A 155 28.37 10.30 19.28
CA VAL A 155 28.93 11.60 19.71
C VAL A 155 28.81 11.72 21.25
N ILE A 156 29.97 11.48 21.89
CA ILE A 156 30.52 12.02 23.16
C ILE A 156 29.57 12.79 24.10
#